data_AF-A0A6A1WQ35-F1
#
_entry.id   AF-A0A6A1WQ35-F1
#
_cell.length_a   1.000
_cell.length_b   1.000
_cell.length_c   1.000
_cell.angle_alpha   90.00
_cell.angle_beta   90.00
_cell.angle_gamma   90.00
#
_symmetry.space_group_name_H-M   'P 1'
#
loop_
_entity.id
_entity.type
_entity.pdbx_description
1 polymer ?
#
loop_
_entity_poly.entity_id
_entity_poly.type
_entity_poly.pdbx_seq_one_letter_code
_entity_poly.pdbx_strand_id
1 'polypeptide(L)'
;MIPLPLLRRLGTYVIDLDGANVKVSVEDHGVMVDSCVAELRQLFSHLEESSVVPVVAIDIKYLPRKLGPIYYDAALLILCVRTRCLIVQLTHTSPLPESITELLRDENVFFVGTGDQNGFETLLEWTGMHGCKTVVDLGKMVTRFLYNPDIETAGLFQLARKLINLRLEETESGTFSDWGARVFSYEQVKLAIQNAYAVYQIATFLFKVFVNEHFGLDPIKYCEKLPLVRQAKHRLPTFESVSREIIIQRMMLVAHSNILVKLERTRQQFLIDYFGVTYEIPFRLGGHTIDLKVTVEDWRALSEDAIAELRGLSFHLEKSTVVPLVAFDIKYVPGCSDAALLIFFVETRCVIVKLLHTCPFPELITDFLSDQNLIFVGTGDDIDFKTLLEWTQKKGCKTAVEVGHFAAKVLKKPSLDGYGLVGLANEVGLSFQEPESKTFSDWGASNFSHEQVKLAIYNAFASYQISAKLLKSLQGLISS
;
A
#
# COMPACT_ATOMS: atom_id res chain seq x y z
N MET A 1 12.59 -21.82 -37.43
CA MET A 1 11.83 -20.77 -36.73
C MET A 1 10.36 -20.98 -36.99
N ILE A 2 9.54 -21.11 -35.94
CA ILE A 2 8.08 -21.09 -36.06
C ILE A 2 7.66 -19.62 -36.13
N PRO A 3 6.84 -19.18 -37.11
CA PRO A 3 6.37 -17.80 -37.17
C PRO A 3 5.59 -17.40 -35.91
N LEU A 4 5.80 -16.17 -35.41
CA LEU A 4 5.12 -15.65 -34.21
C LEU A 4 3.59 -15.79 -34.24
N PRO A 5 2.86 -15.55 -35.36
CA PRO A 5 1.41 -15.76 -35.40
C PRO A 5 1.00 -17.22 -35.17
N LEU A 6 1.85 -18.17 -35.57
CA LEU A 6 1.60 -19.59 -35.36
C LEU A 6 1.90 -19.99 -33.91
N LEU A 7 3.00 -19.49 -33.33
CA LEU A 7 3.31 -19.67 -31.90
C LEU A 7 2.16 -19.19 -31.01
N ARG A 8 1.64 -17.99 -31.28
CA ARG A 8 0.49 -17.42 -30.56
C ARG A 8 -0.74 -18.32 -30.56
N ARG A 9 -1.02 -18.95 -31.71
CA ARG A 9 -2.17 -19.85 -31.83
C ARG A 9 -1.97 -21.16 -31.08
N LEU A 10 -0.73 -21.64 -31.00
CA LEU A 10 -0.39 -22.88 -30.30
C LEU A 10 -0.45 -22.74 -28.78
N GLY A 11 -0.14 -21.55 -28.25
CA GLY A 11 -0.23 -21.24 -26.81
C GLY A 11 -1.61 -20.77 -26.33
N THR A 12 -2.61 -20.64 -27.21
CA THR A 12 -3.93 -20.09 -26.85
C THR A 12 -4.95 -21.20 -26.56
N TYR A 13 -5.61 -21.09 -25.42
CA TYR A 13 -6.71 -21.95 -24.97
C TYR A 13 -7.98 -21.10 -24.75
N VAL A 14 -9.14 -21.73 -24.86
CA VAL A 14 -10.43 -21.15 -24.43
C VAL A 14 -11.00 -22.09 -23.39
N ILE A 15 -10.98 -21.67 -22.13
CA ILE A 15 -11.42 -22.44 -20.97
C ILE A 15 -12.82 -21.97 -20.58
N ASP A 16 -13.74 -22.91 -20.38
CA ASP A 16 -15.04 -22.63 -19.78
C ASP A 16 -14.95 -22.62 -18.24
N LEU A 17 -15.33 -21.50 -17.64
CA LEU A 17 -15.45 -21.32 -16.19
C LEU A 17 -16.84 -20.77 -15.87
N ASP A 18 -17.72 -21.64 -15.38
CA ASP A 18 -19.12 -21.33 -15.04
C ASP A 18 -19.90 -20.69 -16.22
N GLY A 19 -19.72 -21.24 -17.43
CA GLY A 19 -20.35 -20.75 -18.66
C GLY A 19 -19.65 -19.56 -19.31
N ALA A 20 -18.57 -19.03 -18.71
CA ALA A 20 -17.78 -17.96 -19.28
C ALA A 20 -16.57 -18.50 -20.06
N ASN A 21 -16.46 -18.08 -21.33
CA ASN A 21 -15.30 -18.38 -22.17
C ASN A 21 -14.11 -17.49 -21.83
N VAL A 22 -13.15 -18.04 -21.08
CA VAL A 22 -11.90 -17.38 -20.70
C VAL A 22 -10.80 -17.75 -21.70
N LYS A 23 -10.26 -16.74 -22.40
CA LYS A 23 -9.11 -16.95 -23.30
C LYS A 23 -7.84 -16.93 -22.46
N VAL A 24 -7.07 -18.01 -22.53
CA VAL A 24 -5.82 -18.18 -21.80
C VAL A 24 -4.66 -18.27 -22.80
N SER A 25 -3.59 -17.53 -22.56
CA SER A 25 -2.33 -17.67 -23.33
C SER A 25 -1.29 -18.30 -22.40
N VAL A 26 -0.65 -19.37 -22.84
CA VAL A 26 0.42 -20.08 -22.11
C VAL A 26 1.71 -19.84 -22.87
N GLU A 27 2.64 -19.12 -22.25
CA GLU A 27 3.80 -18.59 -22.95
C GLU A 27 5.09 -18.85 -22.14
N ASP A 28 6.12 -19.30 -22.84
CA ASP A 28 7.48 -19.52 -22.34
C ASP A 28 8.53 -18.64 -23.04
N HIS A 29 8.10 -17.80 -23.99
CA HIS A 29 8.97 -16.95 -24.81
C HIS A 29 8.69 -15.46 -24.59
N GLY A 30 9.71 -14.68 -24.26
CA GLY A 30 9.56 -13.28 -23.83
C GLY A 30 8.76 -12.39 -24.78
N VAL A 31 9.03 -12.44 -26.10
CA VAL A 31 8.26 -11.66 -27.10
C VAL A 31 6.75 -11.96 -27.07
N MET A 32 6.37 -13.20 -26.79
CA MET A 32 4.96 -13.59 -26.71
C MET A 32 4.33 -13.09 -25.41
N VAL A 33 5.07 -13.17 -24.30
CA VAL A 33 4.69 -12.58 -23.02
C VAL A 33 4.47 -11.07 -23.19
N ASP A 34 5.39 -10.35 -23.83
CA ASP A 34 5.27 -8.91 -24.08
C ASP A 34 4.00 -8.56 -24.88
N SER A 35 3.71 -9.32 -25.94
CA SER A 35 2.47 -9.16 -26.70
C SER A 35 1.23 -9.41 -25.84
N CYS A 36 1.25 -10.43 -24.98
CA CYS A 36 0.12 -10.74 -24.11
C CYS A 36 -0.08 -9.71 -23.01
N VAL A 37 1.01 -9.18 -22.44
CA VAL A 37 0.96 -8.08 -21.45
C VAL A 37 0.38 -6.82 -22.08
N ALA A 38 0.78 -6.48 -23.31
CA ALA A 38 0.18 -5.35 -24.04
C ALA A 38 -1.32 -5.54 -24.27
N GLU A 39 -1.77 -6.76 -24.60
CA GLU A 39 -3.20 -7.10 -24.69
C GLU A 39 -3.94 -6.95 -23.36
N LEU A 40 -3.34 -7.40 -22.25
CA LEU A 40 -3.93 -7.21 -20.92
C LEU A 40 -4.06 -5.71 -20.59
N ARG A 41 -3.02 -4.91 -20.86
CA ARG A 41 -3.03 -3.45 -20.65
C ARG A 41 -4.11 -2.74 -21.46
N GLN A 42 -4.38 -3.17 -22.70
CA GLN A 42 -5.48 -2.61 -23.50
C GLN A 42 -6.85 -2.78 -22.82
N LEU A 43 -7.03 -3.82 -22.00
CA LEU A 43 -8.29 -4.03 -21.27
C LEU A 43 -8.50 -2.98 -20.17
N PHE A 44 -7.46 -2.29 -19.69
CA PHE A 44 -7.57 -1.25 -18.68
C PHE A 44 -8.25 0.01 -19.21
N SER A 45 -8.02 0.37 -20.48
CA SER A 45 -8.66 1.54 -21.10
C SER A 45 -10.20 1.48 -21.04
N HIS A 46 -10.78 0.29 -21.15
CA HIS A 46 -12.22 0.07 -20.98
C HIS A 46 -12.70 0.22 -19.52
N LEU A 47 -11.80 0.04 -18.55
CA LEU A 47 -12.09 0.22 -17.12
C LEU A 47 -12.05 1.69 -16.73
N GLU A 48 -11.14 2.48 -17.31
CA GLU A 48 -11.07 3.94 -17.11
C GLU A 48 -12.36 4.64 -17.57
N GLU A 49 -12.87 4.26 -18.75
CA GLU A 49 -14.20 4.71 -19.22
C GLU A 49 -15.33 4.32 -18.25
N SER A 50 -15.11 3.22 -17.52
CA SER A 50 -16.04 2.69 -16.51
C SER A 50 -15.78 3.22 -15.09
N SER A 51 -14.85 4.17 -14.89
CA SER A 51 -14.44 4.66 -13.56
C SER A 51 -14.08 3.52 -12.57
N VAL A 52 -13.62 2.39 -13.09
CA VAL A 52 -13.21 1.23 -12.31
C VAL A 52 -11.69 1.26 -12.22
N VAL A 53 -11.19 1.13 -11.00
CA VAL A 53 -9.76 0.98 -10.74
C VAL A 53 -9.21 -0.23 -11.51
N PRO A 54 -8.12 -0.10 -12.29
CA PRO A 54 -7.52 -1.24 -12.96
C PRO A 54 -7.06 -2.31 -11.97
N VAL A 55 -7.52 -3.55 -12.16
CA VAL A 55 -7.18 -4.71 -11.33
C VAL A 55 -6.57 -5.78 -12.19
N VAL A 56 -5.53 -6.43 -11.68
CA VAL A 56 -4.96 -7.66 -12.23
C VAL A 56 -4.93 -8.68 -11.10
N ALA A 57 -5.55 -9.83 -11.32
CA ALA A 57 -5.37 -10.94 -10.40
C ALA A 57 -4.03 -11.63 -10.67
N ILE A 58 -3.29 -11.93 -9.60
CA ILE A 58 -2.03 -12.66 -9.63
C ILE A 58 -2.21 -13.98 -8.89
N ASP A 59 -1.68 -15.06 -9.46
CA ASP A 59 -1.47 -16.33 -8.79
C ASP A 59 -0.09 -16.91 -9.17
N ILE A 60 0.51 -17.68 -8.27
CA ILE A 60 1.80 -18.33 -8.49
C ILE A 60 1.66 -19.80 -8.20
N LYS A 61 2.14 -20.64 -9.11
CA LYS A 61 2.28 -22.08 -8.87
C LYS A 61 3.74 -22.42 -8.68
N TYR A 62 4.03 -23.33 -7.77
CA TYR A 62 5.38 -23.73 -7.39
C TYR A 62 5.71 -25.14 -7.82
N LEU A 63 6.98 -25.42 -8.05
CA LEU A 63 7.44 -26.80 -8.25
C LEU A 63 7.28 -27.63 -6.97
N PRO A 64 7.02 -28.94 -7.08
CA PRO A 64 7.04 -29.85 -5.94
C PRO A 64 8.40 -29.79 -5.22
N ARG A 65 8.36 -29.84 -3.89
CA ARG A 65 9.53 -29.69 -3.02
C ARG A 65 10.67 -30.64 -3.40
N LYS A 66 11.84 -30.11 -3.75
CA LYS A 66 13.10 -30.86 -3.67
C LYS A 66 13.58 -30.83 -2.22
N LEU A 67 14.00 -31.96 -1.67
CA LEU A 67 14.49 -32.08 -0.28
C LEU A 67 15.66 -31.10 -0.02
N GLY A 68 15.35 -29.96 0.61
CA GLY A 68 16.26 -28.86 0.95
C GLY A 68 15.53 -27.74 1.72
N PRO A 69 16.23 -26.75 2.31
CA PRO A 69 15.60 -25.73 3.16
C PRO A 69 14.72 -24.76 2.35
N ILE A 70 13.42 -24.80 2.67
CA ILE A 70 12.36 -23.76 2.67
C ILE A 70 12.03 -22.99 1.37
N TYR A 71 12.87 -22.92 0.33
CA TYR A 71 12.52 -22.15 -0.87
C TYR A 71 11.74 -22.98 -1.90
N TYR A 72 10.52 -22.53 -2.23
CA TYR A 72 9.74 -23.07 -3.34
C TYR A 72 10.14 -22.34 -4.64
N ASP A 73 10.61 -23.09 -5.64
CA ASP A 73 10.87 -22.52 -6.97
C ASP A 73 9.54 -22.18 -7.65
N ALA A 74 9.30 -20.89 -7.92
CA ALA A 74 8.13 -20.43 -8.66
C ALA A 74 8.16 -21.04 -10.08
N ALA A 75 7.11 -21.77 -10.43
CA ALA A 75 6.99 -22.47 -11.69
C ALA A 75 6.20 -21.67 -12.73
N LEU A 76 5.10 -21.06 -12.29
CA LEU A 76 4.17 -20.29 -13.12
C LEU A 76 3.84 -18.96 -12.47
N LEU A 77 3.80 -17.90 -13.28
CA LEU A 77 3.14 -16.64 -12.94
C LEU A 77 1.84 -16.57 -13.75
N ILE A 78 0.71 -16.39 -13.07
CA ILE A 78 -0.59 -16.23 -13.71
C ILE A 78 -1.08 -14.81 -13.49
N LEU A 79 -1.39 -14.12 -14.59
CA LEU A 79 -2.05 -12.82 -14.58
C LEU A 79 -3.44 -12.98 -15.17
N CYS A 80 -4.48 -12.47 -14.52
CA CYS A 80 -5.83 -12.50 -15.07
C CYS A 80 -6.54 -11.15 -14.99
N VAL A 81 -7.15 -10.76 -16.10
CA VAL A 81 -7.93 -9.53 -16.28
C VAL A 81 -9.19 -9.88 -17.07
N ARG A 82 -10.36 -9.74 -16.44
CA ARG A 82 -11.67 -10.09 -17.03
C ARG A 82 -11.67 -11.57 -17.47
N THR A 83 -11.92 -11.82 -18.75
CA THR A 83 -11.92 -13.15 -19.37
C THR A 83 -10.64 -13.40 -20.18
N ARG A 84 -9.53 -12.79 -19.76
CA ARG A 84 -8.19 -12.99 -20.34
C ARG A 84 -7.22 -13.35 -19.23
N CYS A 85 -6.61 -14.52 -19.31
CA CYS A 85 -5.50 -14.85 -18.44
C CYS A 85 -4.23 -15.15 -19.25
N LEU A 86 -3.08 -14.87 -18.66
CA LEU A 86 -1.75 -15.18 -19.17
C LEU A 86 -1.07 -16.07 -18.14
N ILE A 87 -0.59 -17.24 -18.58
CA ILE A 87 0.31 -18.11 -17.82
C ILE A 87 1.71 -17.91 -18.40
N VAL A 88 2.63 -17.41 -17.58
CA VAL A 88 4.05 -17.34 -17.91
C VAL A 88 4.75 -18.53 -17.26
N GLN A 89 5.36 -19.40 -18.09
CA GLN A 89 6.09 -20.56 -17.61
C GLN A 89 7.50 -20.16 -17.16
N LEU A 90 7.63 -19.76 -15.90
CA LEU A 90 8.87 -19.22 -15.32
C LEU A 90 10.04 -20.22 -15.38
N THR A 91 9.75 -21.52 -15.30
CA THR A 91 10.77 -22.58 -15.45
C THR A 91 11.46 -22.61 -16.81
N HIS A 92 10.82 -22.06 -17.84
CA HIS A 92 11.32 -22.04 -19.22
C HIS A 92 11.55 -20.61 -19.75
N THR A 93 11.15 -19.60 -18.99
CA THR A 93 11.28 -18.17 -19.34
C THR A 93 12.36 -17.53 -18.47
N SER A 94 13.59 -17.38 -18.99
CA SER A 94 14.65 -16.64 -18.30
C SER A 94 15.49 -15.82 -19.28
N PRO A 95 15.67 -14.50 -19.03
CA PRO A 95 15.14 -13.71 -17.91
C PRO A 95 13.63 -13.41 -18.01
N LEU A 96 13.02 -12.93 -16.90
CA LEU A 96 11.63 -12.44 -16.89
C LEU A 96 11.49 -11.25 -17.87
N PRO A 97 10.46 -11.22 -18.73
CA PRO A 97 10.30 -10.14 -19.70
C PRO A 97 10.06 -8.77 -19.04
N GLU A 98 10.65 -7.72 -19.62
CA GLU A 98 10.60 -6.35 -19.09
C GLU A 98 9.16 -5.83 -18.98
N SER A 99 8.27 -6.22 -19.88
CA SER A 99 6.86 -5.84 -19.85
C SER A 99 6.13 -6.29 -18.57
N ILE A 100 6.50 -7.44 -17.99
CA ILE A 100 5.96 -7.91 -16.70
C ILE A 100 6.48 -7.01 -15.58
N THR A 101 7.77 -6.71 -15.57
CA THR A 101 8.38 -5.80 -14.58
C THR A 101 7.76 -4.40 -14.64
N GLU A 102 7.56 -3.86 -15.84
CA GLU A 102 6.88 -2.57 -16.05
C GLU A 102 5.42 -2.62 -15.60
N LEU A 103 4.69 -3.69 -15.90
CA LEU A 103 3.29 -3.83 -15.48
C LEU A 103 3.20 -3.83 -13.96
N LEU A 104 3.99 -4.65 -13.30
CA LEU A 104 3.97 -4.78 -11.85
C LEU A 104 4.41 -3.48 -11.15
N ARG A 105 5.28 -2.66 -11.77
CA ARG A 105 5.68 -1.33 -11.27
C ARG A 105 4.64 -0.23 -11.50
N ASP A 106 3.59 -0.50 -12.28
CA ASP A 106 2.55 0.48 -12.57
C ASP A 106 1.67 0.70 -11.33
N GLU A 107 1.90 1.80 -10.62
CA GLU A 107 1.12 2.14 -9.43
C GLU A 107 -0.36 2.42 -9.74
N ASN A 108 -0.75 2.56 -11.01
CA ASN A 108 -2.16 2.74 -11.38
C ASN A 108 -2.93 1.41 -11.44
N VAL A 109 -2.24 0.28 -11.26
CA VAL A 109 -2.83 -1.06 -11.34
C VAL A 109 -2.77 -1.72 -9.96
N PHE A 110 -3.90 -2.22 -9.47
CA PHE A 110 -3.94 -3.07 -8.29
C PHE A 110 -3.71 -4.52 -8.65
N PHE A 111 -2.76 -5.14 -7.96
CA PHE A 111 -2.47 -6.54 -8.08
C PHE A 111 -3.08 -7.27 -6.90
N VAL A 112 -3.99 -8.20 -7.16
CA VAL A 112 -4.73 -8.89 -6.10
C VAL A 112 -4.49 -10.38 -6.21
N GLY A 113 -4.32 -11.06 -5.09
CA GLY A 113 -4.41 -12.52 -5.05
C GLY A 113 -4.51 -13.05 -3.64
N THR A 114 -4.31 -14.36 -3.48
CA THR A 114 -4.49 -15.04 -2.20
C THR A 114 -3.13 -15.37 -1.61
N GLY A 115 -2.81 -14.80 -0.45
CA GLY A 115 -1.56 -15.06 0.24
C GLY A 115 -1.65 -16.36 1.03
N ASP A 116 -1.24 -17.48 0.44
CA ASP A 116 -0.81 -18.63 1.22
C ASP A 116 0.62 -18.39 1.71
N GLN A 117 0.73 -17.81 2.91
CA GLN A 117 1.85 -17.61 3.86
C GLN A 117 3.23 -17.11 3.36
N ASN A 118 3.63 -17.30 2.11
CA ASN A 118 4.93 -16.88 1.58
C ASN A 118 4.85 -16.26 0.16
N GLY A 119 3.71 -16.31 -0.53
CA GLY A 119 3.63 -16.08 -1.98
C GLY A 119 3.95 -14.67 -2.48
N PHE A 120 3.38 -13.64 -1.87
CA PHE A 120 3.56 -12.25 -2.33
C PHE A 120 4.91 -11.66 -1.95
N GLU A 121 5.39 -11.95 -0.74
CA GLU A 121 6.73 -11.54 -0.32
C GLU A 121 7.78 -12.22 -1.20
N THR A 122 7.62 -13.52 -1.49
CA THR A 122 8.49 -14.23 -2.45
C THR A 122 8.38 -13.65 -3.86
N LEU A 123 7.19 -13.25 -4.33
CA LEU A 123 7.04 -12.59 -5.63
C LEU A 123 7.77 -11.26 -5.68
N LEU A 124 7.61 -10.42 -4.65
CA LEU A 124 8.27 -9.11 -4.56
C LEU A 124 9.79 -9.25 -4.49
N GLU A 125 10.29 -10.23 -3.73
CA GLU A 125 11.70 -10.59 -3.67
C GLU A 125 12.22 -11.12 -5.01
N TRP A 126 11.51 -12.08 -5.61
CA TRP A 126 11.92 -12.75 -6.85
C TRP A 126 11.91 -11.81 -8.07
N THR A 127 10.95 -10.89 -8.14
CA THR A 127 10.87 -9.88 -9.20
C THR A 127 11.83 -8.71 -8.98
N GLY A 128 12.55 -8.67 -7.84
CA GLY A 128 13.35 -7.51 -7.42
C GLY A 128 12.51 -6.25 -7.24
N MET A 129 11.20 -6.43 -7.02
CA MET A 129 10.24 -5.35 -6.86
C MET A 129 9.88 -5.12 -5.40
N HIS A 130 10.92 -4.97 -4.61
CA HIS A 130 10.75 -4.28 -3.36
C HIS A 130 10.14 -2.88 -3.70
N GLY A 131 9.01 -2.53 -3.08
CA GLY A 131 8.41 -1.21 -3.26
C GLY A 131 7.08 -1.12 -4.04
N CYS A 132 6.42 -2.23 -4.40
CA CYS A 132 5.11 -2.12 -5.06
C CYS A 132 4.00 -1.75 -4.05
N LYS A 133 3.35 -0.59 -4.26
CA LYS A 133 2.29 -0.08 -3.37
C LYS A 133 0.95 -0.78 -3.51
N THR A 134 0.71 -1.41 -4.65
CA THR A 134 -0.64 -1.79 -5.08
C THR A 134 -0.93 -3.28 -5.01
N VAL A 135 -0.02 -4.07 -4.43
CA VAL A 135 -0.24 -5.50 -4.16
C VAL A 135 -1.12 -5.66 -2.91
N VAL A 136 -2.23 -6.37 -3.07
CA VAL A 136 -3.30 -6.53 -2.08
C VAL A 136 -3.62 -8.02 -1.91
N ASP A 137 -3.83 -8.42 -0.67
CA ASP A 137 -4.31 -9.77 -0.35
C ASP A 137 -5.84 -9.77 -0.32
N LEU A 138 -6.45 -10.68 -1.08
CA LEU A 138 -7.90 -10.76 -1.20
C LEU A 138 -8.57 -11.10 0.13
N GLY A 139 -7.96 -11.98 0.94
CA GLY A 139 -8.51 -12.38 2.24
C GLY A 139 -8.62 -11.17 3.18
N LYS A 140 -7.53 -10.41 3.31
CA LYS A 140 -7.51 -9.14 4.05
C LYS A 140 -8.51 -8.13 3.49
N MET A 141 -8.62 -8.03 2.16
CA MET A 141 -9.56 -7.12 1.49
C MET A 141 -11.00 -7.42 1.87
N VAL A 142 -11.34 -8.71 1.86
CA VAL A 142 -12.65 -9.22 2.25
C VAL A 142 -12.94 -8.96 3.72
N THR A 143 -12.03 -9.31 4.64
CA THR A 143 -12.19 -9.08 6.08
C THR A 143 -12.37 -7.59 6.38
N ARG A 144 -11.60 -6.73 5.71
CA ARG A 144 -11.59 -5.30 5.93
C ARG A 144 -12.86 -4.60 5.46
N PHE A 145 -13.40 -4.96 4.29
CA PHE A 145 -14.54 -4.24 3.72
C PHE A 145 -15.89 -4.86 4.02
N LEU A 146 -15.97 -6.17 4.29
CA LEU A 146 -17.26 -6.83 4.52
C LEU A 146 -17.59 -7.05 5.99
N TYR A 147 -16.62 -6.87 6.91
CA TYR A 147 -16.80 -6.97 8.37
C TYR A 147 -17.64 -8.19 8.82
N ASN A 148 -17.34 -9.37 8.27
CA ASN A 148 -18.12 -10.59 8.56
C ASN A 148 -17.19 -11.78 8.91
N PRO A 149 -17.23 -12.27 10.17
CA PRO A 149 -16.40 -13.39 10.64
C PRO A 149 -16.63 -14.71 9.88
N ASP A 150 -17.84 -14.95 9.36
CA ASP A 150 -18.17 -16.16 8.58
C ASP A 150 -17.51 -16.19 7.18
N ILE A 151 -16.87 -15.08 6.81
CA ILE A 151 -16.18 -14.87 5.54
C ILE A 151 -14.67 -15.00 5.72
N GLU A 152 -14.12 -14.64 6.88
CA GLU A 152 -12.67 -14.71 7.19
C GLU A 152 -12.11 -16.14 7.10
N THR A 153 -12.94 -17.14 7.37
CA THR A 153 -12.56 -18.57 7.33
C THR A 153 -12.94 -19.28 6.03
N ALA A 154 -13.60 -18.59 5.10
CA ALA A 154 -14.09 -19.20 3.87
C ALA A 154 -12.97 -19.32 2.82
N GLY A 155 -12.85 -20.50 2.20
CA GLY A 155 -11.94 -20.71 1.07
C GLY A 155 -12.33 -19.88 -0.16
N LEU A 156 -11.37 -19.64 -1.06
CA LEU A 156 -11.54 -18.77 -2.24
C LEU A 156 -12.82 -19.08 -3.07
N PHE A 157 -13.11 -20.35 -3.35
CA PHE A 157 -14.30 -20.71 -4.14
C PHE A 157 -15.60 -20.58 -3.36
N GLN A 158 -15.55 -20.75 -2.03
CA GLN A 158 -16.69 -20.45 -1.18
C GLN A 158 -16.98 -18.95 -1.16
N LEU A 159 -15.94 -18.10 -1.14
CA LEU A 159 -16.06 -16.65 -1.28
C LEU A 159 -16.67 -16.28 -2.63
N ALA A 160 -16.15 -16.85 -3.73
CA ALA A 160 -16.67 -16.63 -5.07
C ALA A 160 -18.17 -16.96 -5.16
N ARG A 161 -18.58 -18.10 -4.60
CA ARG A 161 -19.97 -18.52 -4.57
C ARG A 161 -20.85 -17.61 -3.70
N LYS A 162 -20.39 -17.25 -2.49
CA LYS A 162 -21.16 -16.43 -1.54
C LYS A 162 -21.33 -14.98 -2.00
N LEU A 163 -20.28 -14.38 -2.56
CA LEU A 163 -20.24 -12.95 -2.88
C LEU A 163 -20.78 -12.63 -4.28
N ILE A 164 -20.46 -13.47 -5.27
CA ILE A 164 -20.76 -13.19 -6.69
C ILE A 164 -21.45 -14.35 -7.41
N ASN A 165 -21.87 -15.40 -6.68
CA ASN A 165 -22.51 -16.61 -7.23
C ASN A 165 -21.70 -17.30 -8.35
N LEU A 166 -20.37 -17.15 -8.34
CA LEU A 166 -19.47 -17.85 -9.26
C LEU A 166 -19.21 -19.27 -8.75
N ARG A 167 -19.50 -20.28 -9.57
CA ARG A 167 -19.38 -21.70 -9.21
C ARG A 167 -18.21 -22.33 -9.93
N LEU A 168 -17.09 -22.46 -9.23
CA LEU A 168 -15.92 -23.17 -9.71
C LEU A 168 -15.84 -24.55 -9.06
N GLU A 169 -15.27 -25.51 -9.80
CA GLU A 169 -15.10 -26.88 -9.32
C GLU A 169 -13.91 -26.94 -8.36
N GLU A 170 -14.15 -27.40 -7.14
CA GLU A 170 -13.05 -27.75 -6.23
C GLU A 170 -12.37 -29.02 -6.76
N THR A 171 -11.08 -28.94 -7.01
CA THR A 171 -10.28 -30.11 -7.37
C THR A 171 -10.03 -30.95 -6.14
N GLU A 172 -10.10 -32.29 -6.28
CA GLU A 172 -9.83 -33.20 -5.17
C GLU A 172 -8.46 -32.90 -4.54
N SER A 173 -8.44 -32.79 -3.21
CA SER A 173 -7.22 -32.48 -2.46
C SER A 173 -6.14 -33.52 -2.74
N GLY A 174 -4.98 -33.10 -3.25
CA GLY A 174 -3.82 -33.96 -3.50
C GLY A 174 -3.52 -34.26 -4.97
N THR A 175 -4.34 -33.79 -5.92
CA THR A 175 -3.99 -33.85 -7.35
C THR A 175 -3.01 -32.73 -7.70
N PHE A 176 -1.71 -32.95 -7.44
CA PHE A 176 -0.67 -32.01 -7.87
C PHE A 176 -0.43 -32.13 -9.37
N SER A 177 -0.60 -31.03 -10.11
CA SER A 177 -0.19 -30.96 -11.52
C SER A 177 1.32 -30.76 -11.62
N ASP A 178 1.95 -31.37 -12.63
CA ASP A 178 3.35 -31.09 -12.98
C ASP A 178 3.46 -29.69 -13.60
N TRP A 179 3.63 -28.67 -12.75
CA TRP A 179 3.77 -27.27 -13.17
C TRP A 179 5.09 -26.98 -13.89
N GLY A 180 6.05 -27.93 -13.88
CA GLY A 180 7.29 -27.83 -14.65
C GLY A 180 7.14 -28.31 -16.11
N ALA A 181 6.02 -28.92 -16.48
CA ALA A 181 5.80 -29.41 -17.82
C ALA A 181 5.80 -28.26 -18.85
N ARG A 182 6.37 -28.53 -20.04
CA ARG A 182 6.42 -27.54 -21.14
C ARG A 182 5.10 -27.37 -21.87
N VAL A 183 4.28 -28.42 -21.93
CA VAL A 183 2.99 -28.40 -22.64
C VAL A 183 1.91 -28.78 -21.65
N PHE A 184 0.88 -27.94 -21.52
CA PHE A 184 -0.24 -28.17 -20.63
C PHE A 184 -1.46 -28.71 -21.37
N SER A 185 -2.16 -29.64 -20.72
CA SER A 185 -3.49 -30.08 -21.13
C SER A 185 -4.55 -29.01 -20.83
N TYR A 186 -5.72 -29.14 -21.45
CA TYR A 186 -6.87 -28.28 -21.16
C TYR A 186 -7.18 -28.22 -19.65
N GLU A 187 -7.19 -29.37 -18.97
CA GLU A 187 -7.47 -29.44 -17.53
C GLU A 187 -6.38 -28.79 -16.68
N GLN A 188 -5.10 -28.94 -17.04
CA GLN A 188 -4.00 -28.25 -16.35
C GLN A 188 -4.12 -26.73 -16.48
N VAL A 189 -4.46 -26.23 -17.68
CA VAL A 189 -4.68 -24.80 -17.91
C VAL A 189 -5.87 -24.30 -17.09
N LYS A 190 -7.00 -25.04 -17.09
CA LYS A 190 -8.18 -24.72 -16.28
C LYS A 190 -7.84 -24.64 -14.79
N LEU A 191 -7.10 -25.62 -14.28
CA LEU A 191 -6.69 -25.72 -12.88
C LEU A 191 -5.67 -24.65 -12.47
N ALA A 192 -4.82 -24.20 -13.40
CA ALA A 192 -3.88 -23.11 -13.18
C ALA A 192 -4.57 -21.75 -13.04
N ILE A 193 -5.59 -21.47 -13.86
CA ILE A 193 -6.18 -20.12 -13.94
C ILE A 193 -7.40 -19.89 -13.04
N GLN A 194 -8.06 -20.93 -12.55
CA GLN A 194 -9.30 -20.81 -11.78
C GLN A 194 -9.16 -19.92 -10.52
N ASN A 195 -8.03 -19.99 -9.82
CA ASN A 195 -7.77 -19.15 -8.64
C ASN A 195 -7.66 -17.68 -9.04
N ALA A 196 -6.78 -17.35 -10.00
CA ALA A 196 -6.62 -15.98 -10.49
C ALA A 196 -7.94 -15.42 -11.07
N TYR A 197 -8.71 -16.24 -11.78
CA TYR A 197 -10.02 -15.82 -12.29
C TYR A 197 -11.01 -15.52 -11.17
N ALA A 198 -11.12 -16.39 -10.16
CA ALA A 198 -11.97 -16.14 -8.99
C ALA A 198 -11.57 -14.86 -8.26
N VAL A 199 -10.26 -14.70 -8.01
CA VAL A 199 -9.69 -13.51 -7.38
C VAL A 199 -10.07 -12.25 -8.15
N TYR A 200 -9.87 -12.23 -9.48
CA TYR A 200 -10.18 -11.07 -10.30
C TYR A 200 -11.65 -10.64 -10.15
N GLN A 201 -12.55 -11.62 -10.23
CA GLN A 201 -13.98 -11.39 -10.19
C GLN A 201 -14.43 -10.87 -8.81
N ILE A 202 -13.92 -11.45 -7.72
CA ILE A 202 -14.22 -10.99 -6.36
C ILE A 202 -13.61 -9.62 -6.10
N ALA A 203 -12.33 -9.40 -6.42
CA ALA A 203 -11.66 -8.13 -6.21
C ALA A 203 -12.38 -7.00 -6.95
N THR A 204 -12.75 -7.21 -8.21
CA THR A 204 -13.52 -6.24 -9.01
C THR A 204 -14.88 -5.93 -8.37
N PHE A 205 -15.54 -6.92 -7.77
CA PHE A 205 -16.77 -6.70 -7.01
C PHE A 205 -16.52 -5.84 -5.76
N LEU A 206 -15.50 -6.16 -4.97
CA LEU A 206 -15.15 -5.42 -3.75
C LEU A 206 -14.74 -3.98 -4.05
N PHE A 207 -13.94 -3.73 -5.10
CA PHE A 207 -13.59 -2.38 -5.51
C PHE A 207 -14.84 -1.57 -5.91
N LYS A 208 -15.82 -2.19 -6.58
CA LYS A 208 -17.09 -1.53 -6.87
C LYS A 208 -17.86 -1.18 -5.61
N VAL A 209 -17.95 -2.10 -4.64
CA VAL A 209 -18.61 -1.85 -3.35
C VAL A 209 -17.92 -0.69 -2.63
N PHE A 210 -16.59 -0.73 -2.50
CA PHE A 210 -15.79 0.32 -1.86
C PHE A 210 -16.01 1.70 -2.48
N VAL A 211 -15.95 1.79 -3.81
CA VAL A 211 -16.21 3.02 -4.57
C VAL A 211 -17.61 3.58 -4.29
N ASN A 212 -18.61 2.70 -4.22
CA ASN A 212 -19.99 3.10 -4.00
C ASN A 212 -20.22 3.64 -2.58
N GLU A 213 -19.65 2.97 -1.56
CA GLU A 213 -19.77 3.39 -0.15
C GLU A 213 -19.12 4.76 0.11
N HIS A 214 -17.91 4.97 -0.41
CA HIS A 214 -17.14 6.19 -0.14
C HIS A 214 -17.56 7.39 -0.99
N PHE A 215 -18.10 7.15 -2.20
CA PHE A 215 -18.39 8.22 -3.16
C PHE A 215 -19.85 8.31 -3.62
N GLY A 216 -20.75 7.51 -3.04
CA GLY A 216 -22.20 7.59 -3.30
C GLY A 216 -22.59 7.23 -4.74
N LEU A 217 -21.77 6.45 -5.44
CA LEU A 217 -22.06 5.97 -6.79
C LEU A 217 -23.03 4.78 -6.67
N ASP A 218 -24.28 4.97 -7.07
CA ASP A 218 -25.30 3.92 -7.05
C ASP A 218 -24.99 2.87 -8.15
N PRO A 219 -24.75 1.58 -7.80
CA PRO A 219 -24.40 0.54 -8.76
C PRO A 219 -25.52 0.28 -9.79
N ILE A 220 -26.78 0.59 -9.47
CA ILE A 220 -27.92 0.41 -10.37
C ILE A 220 -27.95 1.53 -11.42
N LYS A 221 -27.76 2.80 -11.02
CA LYS A 221 -27.62 3.93 -11.95
C LYS A 221 -26.37 3.83 -12.84
N TYR A 222 -25.35 3.11 -12.41
CA TYR A 222 -24.13 2.91 -13.18
C TYR A 222 -24.29 1.82 -14.26
N CYS A 223 -24.98 0.72 -13.93
CA CYS A 223 -25.40 -0.29 -14.91
C CYS A 223 -26.37 0.29 -15.97
N GLU A 224 -27.17 1.29 -15.62
CA GLU A 224 -28.06 2.00 -16.57
C GLU A 224 -27.33 2.99 -17.51
N LYS A 225 -26.07 3.34 -17.24
CA LYS A 225 -25.24 4.22 -18.11
C LYS A 225 -24.43 3.47 -19.16
N LEU A 226 -24.54 2.14 -19.21
CA LEU A 226 -24.10 1.33 -20.34
C LEU A 226 -24.88 1.74 -21.62
N PRO A 227 -24.35 1.49 -22.84
CA PRO A 227 -24.48 2.29 -24.07
C PRO A 227 -25.86 2.51 -24.72
N LEU A 228 -26.96 2.42 -23.97
CA LEU A 228 -28.34 2.56 -24.48
C LEU A 228 -28.93 3.98 -24.33
N VAL A 229 -28.27 4.92 -23.65
CA VAL A 229 -28.76 6.32 -23.53
C VAL A 229 -28.27 7.26 -24.66
N ARG A 230 -27.56 6.75 -25.67
CA ARG A 230 -27.22 7.55 -26.88
C ARG A 230 -28.42 7.87 -27.79
N GLN A 231 -29.65 7.52 -27.41
CA GLN A 231 -30.87 8.04 -28.02
C GLN A 231 -31.16 9.51 -27.65
N ALA A 232 -30.43 10.11 -26.71
CA ALA A 232 -30.58 11.53 -26.36
C ALA A 232 -29.79 12.53 -27.24
N LYS A 233 -29.30 12.12 -28.43
CA LYS A 233 -28.49 12.97 -29.32
C LYS A 233 -29.28 13.99 -30.17
N HIS A 234 -30.61 14.01 -30.09
CA HIS A 234 -31.46 14.79 -31.02
C HIS A 234 -31.77 16.24 -30.63
N ARG A 235 -31.13 16.83 -29.61
CA ARG A 235 -31.38 18.25 -29.25
C ARG A 235 -30.13 19.01 -28.84
N LEU A 236 -29.28 19.39 -29.80
CA LEU A 236 -28.29 20.46 -29.61
C LEU A 236 -28.26 21.36 -30.87
N PRO A 237 -28.21 22.71 -30.73
CA PRO A 237 -28.31 23.64 -31.86
C PRO A 237 -27.10 23.60 -32.81
N THR A 238 -27.33 24.00 -34.05
CA THR A 238 -26.37 24.00 -35.17
C THR A 238 -25.28 25.06 -35.01
N PHE A 239 -24.07 24.63 -34.66
CA PHE A 239 -22.82 25.37 -34.88
C PHE A 239 -21.95 24.62 -35.90
N GLU A 240 -21.15 25.38 -36.67
CA GLU A 240 -20.29 24.88 -37.74
C GLU A 240 -19.33 23.76 -37.26
N SER A 241 -19.06 22.80 -38.14
CA SER A 241 -18.48 21.48 -37.83
C SER A 241 -17.13 21.52 -37.11
N VAL A 242 -16.27 22.49 -37.45
CA VAL A 242 -14.91 22.60 -36.92
C VAL A 242 -14.89 23.03 -35.45
N SER A 243 -15.78 23.94 -35.05
CA SER A 243 -15.89 24.38 -33.65
C SER A 243 -16.51 23.29 -32.76
N ARG A 244 -17.37 22.43 -33.35
CA ARG A 244 -18.03 21.33 -32.65
C ARG A 244 -17.06 20.23 -32.25
N GLU A 245 -16.11 19.86 -33.11
CA GLU A 245 -15.07 18.88 -32.79
C GLU A 245 -14.14 19.35 -31.68
N ILE A 246 -13.72 20.62 -31.71
CA ILE A 246 -12.82 21.20 -30.69
C ILE A 246 -13.52 21.25 -29.32
N ILE A 247 -14.80 21.63 -29.27
CA ILE A 247 -15.58 21.66 -28.01
C ILE A 247 -15.77 20.24 -27.47
N ILE A 248 -16.12 19.27 -28.33
CA ILE A 248 -16.28 17.86 -27.94
C ILE A 248 -14.95 17.31 -27.42
N GLN A 249 -13.82 17.57 -28.09
CA GLN A 249 -12.49 17.15 -27.62
C GLN A 249 -12.13 17.77 -26.27
N ARG A 250 -12.37 19.07 -26.06
CA ARG A 250 -12.12 19.74 -24.78
C ARG A 250 -13.01 19.21 -23.66
N MET A 251 -14.29 18.96 -23.94
CA MET A 251 -15.20 18.36 -22.96
C MET A 251 -14.80 16.93 -22.61
N MET A 252 -14.33 16.15 -23.59
CA MET A 252 -13.79 14.81 -23.34
C MET A 252 -12.50 14.87 -22.51
N LEU A 253 -11.60 15.82 -22.78
CA LEU A 253 -10.39 16.06 -21.98
C LEU A 253 -10.71 16.44 -20.53
N VAL A 254 -11.65 17.37 -20.31
CA VAL A 254 -12.06 17.80 -18.96
C VAL A 254 -12.82 16.69 -18.22
N ALA A 255 -13.66 15.93 -18.92
CA ALA A 255 -14.31 14.76 -18.34
C ALA A 255 -13.28 13.69 -17.94
N HIS A 256 -12.30 13.43 -18.81
CA HIS A 256 -11.23 12.49 -18.57
C HIS A 256 -10.34 12.92 -17.38
N SER A 257 -9.92 14.18 -17.32
CA SER A 257 -9.13 14.69 -16.18
C SER A 257 -9.89 14.60 -14.86
N ASN A 258 -11.20 14.87 -14.85
CA ASN A 258 -12.02 14.73 -13.65
C ASN A 258 -12.22 13.26 -13.23
N ILE A 259 -12.24 12.33 -14.18
CA ILE A 259 -12.28 10.88 -13.90
C ILE A 259 -10.95 10.42 -13.31
N LEU A 260 -9.82 10.82 -13.90
CA LEU A 260 -8.49 10.47 -13.40
C LEU A 260 -8.24 10.98 -11.98
N VAL A 261 -8.58 12.24 -11.68
CA VAL A 261 -8.46 12.79 -10.31
C VAL A 261 -9.36 12.04 -9.32
N LYS A 262 -10.56 11.62 -9.73
CA LYS A 262 -11.44 10.82 -8.88
C LYS A 262 -10.86 9.43 -8.65
N LEU A 263 -10.37 8.76 -9.69
CA LEU A 263 -9.73 7.44 -9.60
C LEU A 263 -8.50 7.49 -8.70
N GLU A 264 -7.68 8.53 -8.82
CA GLU A 264 -6.50 8.72 -7.98
C GLU A 264 -6.89 8.93 -6.51
N ARG A 265 -7.90 9.76 -6.22
CA ARG A 265 -8.44 9.93 -4.86
C ARG A 265 -9.03 8.64 -4.31
N THR A 266 -9.80 7.90 -5.12
CA THR A 266 -10.37 6.60 -4.75
C THR A 266 -9.26 5.60 -4.44
N ARG A 267 -8.22 5.53 -5.28
CA ARG A 267 -7.05 4.67 -5.08
C ARG A 267 -6.35 5.03 -3.77
N GLN A 268 -6.10 6.31 -3.53
CA GLN A 268 -5.43 6.76 -2.31
C GLN A 268 -6.25 6.44 -1.07
N GLN A 269 -7.56 6.71 -1.11
CA GLN A 269 -8.48 6.39 -0.02
C GLN A 269 -8.52 4.88 0.24
N PHE A 270 -8.56 4.06 -0.81
CA PHE A 270 -8.48 2.61 -0.70
C PHE A 270 -7.22 2.15 0.02
N LEU A 271 -6.05 2.67 -0.36
CA LEU A 271 -4.78 2.32 0.29
C LEU A 271 -4.82 2.68 1.78
N ILE A 272 -5.31 3.88 2.12
CA ILE A 272 -5.47 4.32 3.51
C ILE A 272 -6.40 3.39 4.29
N ASP A 273 -7.57 3.07 3.75
CA ASP A 273 -8.55 2.23 4.47
C ASP A 273 -8.09 0.78 4.60
N TYR A 274 -7.37 0.27 3.60
CA TYR A 274 -6.87 -1.10 3.56
C TYR A 274 -5.63 -1.30 4.44
N PHE A 275 -4.67 -0.38 4.38
CA PHE A 275 -3.38 -0.50 5.08
C PHE A 275 -3.29 0.35 6.36
N GLY A 276 -4.27 1.21 6.63
CA GLY A 276 -4.27 2.17 7.73
C GLY A 276 -5.33 1.91 8.79
N VAL A 277 -5.04 2.29 10.03
CA VAL A 277 -6.01 2.30 11.14
C VAL A 277 -5.79 3.56 11.96
N THR A 278 -6.87 4.27 12.28
CA THR A 278 -6.80 5.44 13.18
C THR A 278 -7.32 5.09 14.56
N TYR A 279 -6.61 5.55 15.58
CA TYR A 279 -6.88 5.36 17.00
C TYR A 279 -7.01 6.72 17.69
N GLU A 280 -7.90 6.78 18.67
CA GLU A 280 -7.94 7.87 19.65
C GLU A 280 -7.35 7.35 20.96
N ILE A 281 -6.18 7.85 21.32
CA ILE A 281 -5.39 7.36 22.46
C ILE A 281 -5.33 8.43 23.55
N PRO A 282 -5.96 8.22 24.71
CA PRO A 282 -5.81 9.12 25.84
C PRO A 282 -4.42 8.98 26.46
N PHE A 283 -3.73 10.10 26.64
CA PHE A 283 -2.40 10.17 27.25
C PHE A 283 -2.39 11.12 28.44
N ARG A 284 -1.71 10.73 29.53
CA ARG A 284 -1.63 11.55 30.74
C ARG A 284 -0.40 12.45 30.72
N LEU A 285 -0.60 13.75 30.95
CA LEU A 285 0.45 14.77 31.08
C LEU A 285 0.17 15.65 32.29
N GLY A 286 1.02 15.57 33.32
CA GLY A 286 0.91 16.44 34.51
C GLY A 286 -0.48 16.47 35.14
N GLY A 287 -1.13 15.31 35.27
CA GLY A 287 -2.49 15.16 35.84
C GLY A 287 -3.65 15.43 34.88
N HIS A 288 -3.39 15.91 33.65
CA HIS A 288 -4.38 16.13 32.60
C HIS A 288 -4.37 14.98 31.61
N THR A 289 -5.49 14.76 30.92
CA THR A 289 -5.57 13.79 29.80
C THR A 289 -5.63 14.55 28.49
N ILE A 290 -4.82 14.14 27.52
CA ILE A 290 -4.79 14.66 26.16
C ILE A 290 -5.15 13.50 25.23
N ASP A 291 -6.14 13.71 24.37
CA ASP A 291 -6.52 12.71 23.37
C ASP A 291 -5.67 12.89 22.12
N LEU A 292 -4.96 11.83 21.76
CA LEU A 292 -4.05 11.78 20.62
C LEU A 292 -4.72 11.07 19.46
N LYS A 293 -4.70 11.68 18.28
CA LYS A 293 -5.13 11.03 17.03
C LYS A 293 -3.93 10.34 16.41
N VAL A 294 -3.88 9.02 16.54
CA VAL A 294 -2.77 8.19 16.05
C VAL A 294 -3.22 7.41 14.82
N THR A 295 -2.49 7.54 13.72
CA THR A 295 -2.76 6.77 12.50
C THR A 295 -1.61 5.83 12.27
N VAL A 296 -1.91 4.53 12.20
CA VAL A 296 -0.95 3.47 11.97
C VAL A 296 -1.18 2.96 10.55
N GLU A 297 -0.21 3.15 9.67
CA GLU A 297 -0.33 2.80 8.25
C GLU A 297 0.89 2.05 7.76
N ASP A 298 0.69 1.13 6.82
CA ASP A 298 1.78 0.64 5.98
C ASP A 298 2.34 1.80 5.14
N TRP A 299 3.65 1.80 4.90
CA TRP A 299 4.31 2.81 4.06
C TRP A 299 3.65 2.96 2.67
N ARG A 300 3.02 1.90 2.15
CA ARG A 300 2.30 1.91 0.87
C ARG A 300 1.10 2.85 0.85
N ALA A 301 0.50 3.10 2.01
CA ALA A 301 -0.65 3.99 2.15
C ALA A 301 -0.30 5.42 2.57
N LEU A 302 0.95 5.65 3.00
CA LEU A 302 1.40 6.97 3.37
C LEU A 302 1.19 7.96 2.21
N SER A 303 0.40 9.00 2.48
CA SER A 303 -0.03 9.99 1.50
C SER A 303 0.69 11.33 1.68
N GLU A 304 0.78 12.09 0.60
CA GLU A 304 1.21 13.49 0.64
C GLU A 304 0.32 14.33 1.57
N ASP A 305 -0.99 14.03 1.63
CA ASP A 305 -1.93 14.71 2.51
C ASP A 305 -1.60 14.48 3.99
N ALA A 306 -1.22 13.26 4.39
CA ALA A 306 -0.78 12.96 5.75
C ALA A 306 0.51 13.71 6.12
N ILE A 307 1.47 13.78 5.20
CA ILE A 307 2.70 14.56 5.39
C ILE A 307 2.39 16.07 5.44
N ALA A 308 1.50 16.55 4.58
CA ALA A 308 1.06 17.95 4.56
C ALA A 308 0.30 18.33 5.85
N GLU A 309 -0.49 17.43 6.42
CA GLU A 309 -1.13 17.59 7.73
C GLU A 309 -0.07 17.78 8.82
N LEU A 310 0.93 16.89 8.89
CA LEU A 310 2.04 17.01 9.84
C LEU A 310 2.82 18.32 9.68
N ARG A 311 3.12 18.70 8.42
CA ARG A 311 3.74 20.01 8.11
C ARG A 311 2.84 21.15 8.60
N GLY A 312 1.57 21.19 8.22
CA GLY A 312 0.63 22.26 8.58
C GLY A 312 0.49 22.43 10.10
N LEU A 313 0.37 21.33 10.84
CA LEU A 313 0.33 21.35 12.31
C LEU A 313 1.64 21.86 12.91
N SER A 314 2.79 21.53 12.32
CA SER A 314 4.08 22.04 12.81
C SER A 314 4.21 23.56 12.64
N PHE A 315 3.50 24.15 11.67
CA PHE A 315 3.39 25.59 11.49
C PHE A 315 2.33 26.24 12.38
N HIS A 316 1.27 25.51 12.81
CA HIS A 316 0.18 26.06 13.64
C HIS A 316 0.59 26.62 15.02
N LEU A 317 1.82 26.38 15.48
CA LEU A 317 2.47 27.12 16.58
C LEU A 317 2.66 28.64 16.30
N GLU A 318 2.18 29.11 15.14
CA GLU A 318 2.21 30.45 14.51
C GLU A 318 1.61 31.65 15.27
N LYS A 319 1.81 31.77 16.57
CA LYS A 319 1.75 33.11 17.21
C LYS A 319 3.08 33.66 17.70
N SER A 320 4.15 32.88 17.60
CA SER A 320 5.51 33.36 17.84
C SER A 320 6.48 32.63 16.93
N THR A 321 7.59 33.29 16.64
CA THR A 321 8.79 32.87 15.90
C THR A 321 9.39 31.54 16.39
N VAL A 322 8.68 30.41 16.25
CA VAL A 322 9.17 29.06 16.54
C VAL A 322 9.51 28.38 15.22
N VAL A 323 10.63 27.66 15.18
CA VAL A 323 10.95 26.77 14.07
C VAL A 323 10.01 25.56 14.13
N PRO A 324 9.33 25.18 13.03
CA PRO A 324 8.43 24.02 13.00
C PRO A 324 9.10 22.76 13.57
N LEU A 325 8.43 22.09 14.50
CA LEU A 325 8.97 20.95 15.25
C LEU A 325 8.20 19.68 14.92
N VAL A 326 8.93 18.61 14.62
CA VAL A 326 8.39 17.26 14.47
C VAL A 326 9.19 16.33 15.36
N ALA A 327 8.52 15.61 16.26
CA ALA A 327 9.20 14.56 17.01
C ALA A 327 9.15 13.23 16.24
N PHE A 328 10.17 12.39 16.43
CA PHE A 328 10.21 11.07 15.83
C PHE A 328 10.75 10.01 16.78
N ASP A 329 10.48 8.75 16.46
CA ASP A 329 11.04 7.57 17.13
C ASP A 329 11.06 6.39 16.14
N ILE A 330 12.01 5.47 16.31
CA ILE A 330 12.12 4.26 15.49
C ILE A 330 11.99 3.03 16.39
N LYS A 331 11.14 2.08 16.01
CA LYS A 331 11.05 0.77 16.68
C LYS A 331 11.64 -0.30 15.77
N TYR A 332 12.42 -1.22 16.36
CA TYR A 332 13.11 -2.30 15.66
C TYR A 332 12.48 -3.66 15.94
N VAL A 333 12.64 -4.58 14.99
CA VAL A 333 12.27 -5.98 15.16
C VAL A 333 13.11 -6.61 16.28
N PRO A 334 12.52 -7.36 17.23
CA PRO A 334 13.26 -8.00 18.30
C PRO A 334 14.37 -8.91 17.76
N GLY A 335 15.60 -8.69 18.23
CA GLY A 335 16.76 -9.50 17.83
C GLY A 335 17.31 -9.20 16.44
N CYS A 336 16.76 -8.21 15.73
CA CYS A 336 17.28 -7.71 14.46
C CYS A 336 17.58 -6.20 14.54
N SER A 337 18.42 -5.69 13.63
CA SER A 337 18.65 -4.25 13.45
C SER A 337 17.67 -3.62 12.46
N ASP A 338 16.69 -4.37 11.95
CA ASP A 338 15.72 -3.87 10.98
C ASP A 338 14.65 -3.01 11.66
N ALA A 339 14.45 -1.81 11.14
CA ALA A 339 13.37 -0.95 11.62
C ALA A 339 12.01 -1.53 11.22
N ALA A 340 11.13 -1.68 12.21
CA ALA A 340 9.76 -2.10 12.03
C ALA A 340 8.82 -0.90 11.88
N LEU A 341 9.02 0.17 12.67
CA LEU A 341 8.16 1.35 12.70
C LEU A 341 8.98 2.63 12.65
N LEU A 342 8.51 3.61 11.88
CA LEU A 342 8.93 5.00 11.96
C LEU A 342 7.75 5.85 12.42
N ILE A 343 7.94 6.59 13.48
CA ILE A 343 6.88 7.34 14.14
C ILE A 343 7.15 8.83 13.97
N PHE A 344 6.14 9.58 13.56
CA PHE A 344 6.15 11.04 13.55
C PHE A 344 5.08 11.58 14.49
N PHE A 345 5.42 12.62 15.24
CA PHE A 345 4.53 13.21 16.24
C PHE A 345 4.58 14.73 16.19
N VAL A 346 3.42 15.36 16.08
CA VAL A 346 3.24 16.83 16.08
C VAL A 346 1.96 17.17 16.84
N GLU A 347 2.08 18.00 17.88
CA GLU A 347 0.98 18.45 18.74
C GLU A 347 0.14 17.31 19.35
N THR A 348 -1.01 16.98 18.76
CA THR A 348 -1.93 15.90 19.16
C THR A 348 -2.05 14.81 18.09
N ARG A 349 -1.28 14.93 17.00
CA ARG A 349 -1.31 14.06 15.83
C ARG A 349 -0.06 13.19 15.80
N CYS A 350 -0.26 11.90 15.55
CA CYS A 350 0.82 10.94 15.37
C CYS A 350 0.60 10.05 14.15
N VAL A 351 1.63 9.87 13.33
CA VAL A 351 1.64 8.92 12.22
C VAL A 351 2.69 7.86 12.50
N ILE A 352 2.28 6.60 12.61
CA ILE A 352 3.15 5.43 12.70
C ILE A 352 3.18 4.78 11.32
N VAL A 353 4.35 4.76 10.70
CA VAL A 353 4.58 4.10 9.41
C VAL A 353 5.21 2.74 9.65
N LYS A 354 4.56 1.67 9.21
CA LYS A 354 5.14 0.32 9.20
C LYS A 354 6.11 0.18 8.04
N LEU A 355 7.34 -0.19 8.37
CA LEU A 355 8.48 -0.30 7.45
C LEU A 355 8.89 -1.75 7.16
N LEU A 356 8.19 -2.74 7.73
CA LEU A 356 8.52 -4.14 7.45
C LEU A 356 8.46 -4.41 5.96
N HIS A 357 9.53 -5.04 5.45
CA HIS A 357 9.70 -5.36 4.03
C HIS A 357 9.80 -4.12 3.10
N THR A 358 10.11 -2.93 3.61
CA THR A 358 10.45 -1.77 2.78
C THR A 358 11.86 -1.87 2.22
N CYS A 359 11.96 -2.20 0.95
CA CYS A 359 13.12 -1.86 0.13
C CYS A 359 12.59 -1.34 -1.21
N PRO A 360 13.25 -0.41 -1.92
CA PRO A 360 14.03 0.67 -1.32
C PRO A 360 13.17 1.52 -0.34
N PHE A 361 13.82 2.34 0.48
CA PHE A 361 13.11 3.20 1.44
C PHE A 361 12.21 4.24 0.72
N PRO A 362 10.99 4.55 1.23
CA PRO A 362 10.04 5.37 0.49
C PRO A 362 10.48 6.83 0.28
N GLU A 363 10.45 7.33 -0.96
CA GLU A 363 10.89 8.69 -1.31
C GLU A 363 10.13 9.79 -0.56
N LEU A 364 8.82 9.62 -0.37
CA LEU A 364 7.98 10.57 0.38
C LEU A 364 8.51 10.81 1.80
N ILE A 365 8.97 9.75 2.47
CA ILE A 365 9.53 9.84 3.81
C ILE A 365 10.92 10.49 3.76
N THR A 366 11.74 10.12 2.78
CA THR A 366 13.04 10.75 2.55
C THR A 366 12.90 12.27 2.35
N ASP A 367 11.90 12.71 1.59
CA ASP A 367 11.67 14.12 1.26
C ASP A 367 11.17 14.90 2.45
N PHE A 368 10.31 14.29 3.27
CA PHE A 368 9.88 14.87 4.53
C PHE A 368 11.05 15.03 5.51
N LEU A 369 11.86 13.98 5.72
CA LEU A 369 13.03 14.01 6.60
C LEU A 369 14.13 14.98 6.14
N SER A 370 14.19 15.29 4.85
CA SER A 370 15.16 16.24 4.29
C SER A 370 14.69 17.70 4.27
N ASP A 371 13.49 17.99 4.79
CA ASP A 371 12.96 19.35 4.88
C ASP A 371 13.76 20.18 5.90
N GLN A 372 14.51 21.16 5.40
CA GLN A 372 15.37 22.00 6.23
C GLN A 372 14.60 23.05 7.04
N ASN A 373 13.30 23.21 6.79
CA ASN A 373 12.44 24.11 7.56
C ASN A 373 11.87 23.43 8.81
N LEU A 374 12.02 22.11 8.94
CA LEU A 374 11.57 21.33 10.08
C LEU A 374 12.75 20.98 10.98
N ILE A 375 12.57 21.07 12.29
CA ILE A 375 13.46 20.42 13.26
C ILE A 375 12.86 19.06 13.60
N PHE A 376 13.66 18.01 13.40
CA PHE A 376 13.30 16.67 13.84
C PHE A 376 13.92 16.42 15.21
N VAL A 377 13.12 16.06 16.21
CA VAL A 377 13.63 15.73 17.54
C VAL A 377 13.25 14.31 17.93
N GLY A 378 14.21 13.53 18.40
CA GLY A 378 13.95 12.14 18.75
C GLY A 378 14.74 11.71 19.97
N THR A 379 14.39 10.54 20.46
CA THR A 379 15.19 9.79 21.43
C THR A 379 15.79 8.62 20.70
N GLY A 380 17.08 8.38 20.88
CA GLY A 380 17.72 7.21 20.31
C GLY A 380 19.19 7.19 20.69
N ASP A 381 19.73 5.98 20.80
CA ASP A 381 21.17 5.80 20.73
C ASP A 381 21.67 6.25 19.34
N ASP A 382 22.98 6.35 19.13
CA ASP A 382 23.59 6.71 17.83
C ASP A 382 23.00 5.93 16.63
N ILE A 383 22.41 4.76 16.89
CA ILE A 383 21.76 3.88 15.92
C ILE A 383 20.58 4.56 15.22
N ASP A 384 19.68 5.28 15.88
CA ASP A 384 18.48 5.86 15.22
C ASP A 384 18.85 6.96 14.23
N PHE A 385 19.77 7.83 14.64
CA PHE A 385 20.29 8.89 13.78
C PHE A 385 21.14 8.31 12.65
N LYS A 386 21.86 7.22 12.89
CA LYS A 386 22.57 6.47 11.84
C LYS A 386 21.59 5.85 10.85
N THR A 387 20.51 5.23 11.33
CA THR A 387 19.44 4.66 10.50
C THR A 387 18.78 5.72 9.63
N LEU A 388 18.43 6.88 10.20
CA LEU A 388 17.92 8.02 9.43
C LEU A 388 18.92 8.51 8.38
N LEU A 389 20.21 8.59 8.72
CA LEU A 389 21.25 9.00 7.78
C LEU A 389 21.41 7.97 6.65
N GLU A 390 21.33 6.69 6.97
CA GLU A 390 21.35 5.58 5.99
C GLU A 390 20.14 5.64 5.05
N TRP A 391 18.94 5.91 5.54
CA TRP A 391 17.76 6.06 4.68
C TRP A 391 17.78 7.31 3.83
N THR A 392 18.43 8.36 4.31
CA THR A 392 18.47 9.65 3.63
C THR A 392 19.74 9.84 2.80
N GLN A 393 20.59 8.83 2.61
CA GLN A 393 21.92 8.90 1.97
C GLN A 393 22.11 9.88 0.78
N LYS A 394 21.10 10.08 -0.08
CA LYS A 394 21.13 11.08 -1.17
C LYS A 394 20.70 12.50 -0.78
N LYS A 395 19.72 12.68 0.11
CA LYS A 395 19.11 13.98 0.47
C LYS A 395 19.51 14.47 1.88
N GLY A 396 19.75 13.56 2.81
CA GLY A 396 20.21 13.75 4.19
C GLY A 396 19.15 14.36 5.10
N CYS A 397 18.94 13.81 6.30
CA CYS A 397 18.28 14.53 7.40
C CYS A 397 19.34 15.34 8.16
N LYS A 398 19.35 16.67 7.99
CA LYS A 398 20.35 17.57 8.59
C LYS A 398 19.87 18.27 9.85
N THR A 399 18.58 18.19 10.13
CA THR A 399 17.91 18.93 11.20
C THR A 399 17.47 18.02 12.35
N ALA A 400 17.71 16.71 12.25
CA ALA A 400 17.49 15.76 13.33
C ALA A 400 18.46 16.00 14.50
N VAL A 401 17.92 16.06 15.71
CA VAL A 401 18.67 16.26 16.96
C VAL A 401 18.13 15.35 18.07
N GLU A 402 19.04 14.83 18.89
CA GLU A 402 18.69 14.08 20.10
C GLU A 402 18.15 15.05 21.17
N VAL A 403 17.06 14.66 21.85
CA VAL A 403 16.32 15.54 22.77
C VAL A 403 17.16 15.99 23.97
N GLY A 404 18.01 15.14 24.52
CA GLY A 404 18.95 15.46 25.60
C GLY A 404 20.01 16.47 25.16
N HIS A 405 20.63 16.26 24.01
CA HIS A 405 21.56 17.20 23.39
C HIS A 405 20.89 18.56 23.12
N PHE A 406 19.66 18.53 22.62
CA PHE A 406 18.85 19.73 22.42
C PHE A 406 18.61 20.45 23.75
N ALA A 407 18.17 19.75 24.79
CA ALA A 407 17.98 20.29 26.13
C ALA A 407 19.26 20.88 26.74
N ALA A 408 20.39 20.18 26.61
CA ALA A 408 21.69 20.61 27.09
C ALA A 408 22.11 21.95 26.45
N LYS A 409 21.89 22.11 25.14
CA LYS A 409 22.18 23.34 24.41
C LYS A 409 21.25 24.49 24.75
N VAL A 410 19.97 24.22 24.95
CA VAL A 410 18.96 25.23 25.30
C VAL A 410 19.17 25.73 26.72
N LEU A 411 19.31 24.81 27.69
CA LEU A 411 19.44 25.12 29.12
C LEU A 411 20.88 25.42 29.55
N LYS A 412 21.86 25.31 28.65
CA LYS A 412 23.31 25.47 28.94
C LYS A 412 23.80 24.54 30.05
N LYS A 413 23.29 23.30 30.06
CA LYS A 413 23.58 22.28 31.09
C LYS A 413 24.12 21.01 30.42
N PRO A 414 25.46 20.85 30.31
CA PRO A 414 26.07 19.72 29.61
C PRO A 414 25.69 18.34 30.17
N SER A 415 25.33 18.26 31.45
CA SER A 415 24.92 17.00 32.08
C SER A 415 23.57 16.45 31.56
N LEU A 416 22.85 17.21 30.72
CA LEU A 416 21.61 16.76 30.08
C LEU A 416 21.85 16.03 28.75
N ASP A 417 23.07 16.05 28.21
CA ASP A 417 23.41 15.33 26.99
C ASP A 417 23.35 13.82 27.25
N GLY A 418 22.55 13.07 26.49
CA GLY A 418 22.25 11.66 26.74
C GLY A 418 21.40 11.38 28.00
N TYR A 419 20.70 12.38 28.54
CA TYR A 419 19.87 12.23 29.74
C TYR A 419 18.51 11.59 29.40
N GLY A 420 18.02 10.68 30.25
CA GLY A 420 16.77 9.96 29.97
C GLY A 420 15.53 10.86 29.95
N LEU A 421 14.52 10.46 29.16
CA LEU A 421 13.27 11.21 28.95
C LEU A 421 12.60 11.68 30.25
N VAL A 422 12.48 10.80 31.25
CA VAL A 422 11.87 11.14 32.54
C VAL A 422 12.66 12.23 33.26
N GLY A 423 14.00 12.18 33.21
CA GLY A 423 14.87 13.19 33.79
C GLY A 423 14.74 14.54 33.07
N LEU A 424 14.76 14.52 31.74
CA LEU A 424 14.55 15.71 30.90
C LEU A 424 13.17 16.34 31.13
N ALA A 425 12.13 15.52 31.26
CA ALA A 425 10.78 15.96 31.60
C ALA A 425 10.76 16.76 32.89
N ASN A 426 11.34 16.20 33.95
CA ASN A 426 11.39 16.83 35.26
C ASN A 426 12.15 18.17 35.21
N GLU A 427 13.25 18.23 34.47
CA GLU A 427 14.03 19.47 34.30
C GLU A 427 13.20 20.60 33.68
N VAL A 428 12.32 20.27 32.73
CA VAL A 428 11.41 21.25 32.13
C VAL A 428 10.07 21.35 32.88
N GLY A 429 9.90 20.71 34.03
CA GLY A 429 8.66 20.73 34.81
C GLY A 429 7.48 20.06 34.12
N LEU A 430 7.73 18.96 33.42
CA LEU A 430 6.73 18.03 32.90
C LEU A 430 6.80 16.72 33.71
N SER A 431 5.68 16.00 33.75
CA SER A 431 5.61 14.69 34.39
C SER A 431 4.88 13.73 33.46
N PHE A 432 5.56 12.66 33.09
CA PHE A 432 5.05 11.58 32.26
C PHE A 432 4.87 10.32 33.11
N GLN A 433 3.79 9.59 32.86
CA GLN A 433 3.63 8.24 33.36
C GLN A 433 4.17 7.29 32.29
N GLU A 434 5.26 6.59 32.57
CA GLU A 434 5.74 5.54 31.66
C GLU A 434 4.66 4.45 31.52
N PRO A 435 4.49 3.88 30.31
CA PRO A 435 3.63 2.72 30.12
C PRO A 435 4.08 1.56 31.02
N GLU A 436 3.11 0.88 31.65
CA GLU A 436 3.38 -0.18 32.62
C GLU A 436 3.98 -1.46 32.00
N SER A 437 3.83 -1.64 30.68
CA SER A 437 4.28 -2.82 29.96
C SER A 437 5.73 -2.68 29.48
N LYS A 438 6.60 -3.54 29.99
CA LYS A 438 7.99 -3.73 29.51
C LYS A 438 8.15 -4.96 28.61
N THR A 439 7.06 -5.63 28.24
CA THR A 439 7.12 -6.81 27.36
C THR A 439 7.33 -6.37 25.92
N PHE A 440 8.22 -7.07 25.22
CA PHE A 440 8.49 -6.86 23.80
C PHE A 440 7.19 -6.94 23.01
N SER A 441 6.90 -5.93 22.18
CA SER A 441 5.71 -5.93 21.32
C SER A 441 6.05 -6.50 19.95
N ASP A 442 5.14 -7.32 19.41
CA ASP A 442 5.20 -7.73 18.02
C ASP A 442 4.84 -6.55 17.11
N TRP A 443 5.86 -5.84 16.64
CA TRP A 443 5.70 -4.71 15.70
C TRP A 443 5.30 -5.15 14.29
N GLY A 444 5.33 -6.46 13.99
CA GLY A 444 4.82 -7.05 12.76
C GLY A 444 3.34 -7.39 12.76
N ALA A 445 2.65 -7.21 13.90
CA ALA A 445 1.22 -7.44 13.98
C ALA A 445 0.46 -6.56 12.97
N SER A 446 -0.56 -7.15 12.32
CA SER A 446 -1.41 -6.47 11.34
C SER A 446 -2.19 -5.30 11.97
N ASN A 447 -2.73 -5.49 13.17
CA ASN A 447 -3.42 -4.48 13.96
C ASN A 447 -2.79 -4.34 15.34
N PHE A 448 -2.71 -3.12 15.86
CA PHE A 448 -2.20 -2.85 17.20
C PHE A 448 -3.36 -2.68 18.20
N SER A 449 -3.15 -3.17 19.42
CA SER A 449 -3.97 -2.81 20.57
C SER A 449 -3.70 -1.38 21.04
N HIS A 450 -4.62 -0.79 21.82
CA HIS A 450 -4.43 0.56 22.36
C HIS A 450 -3.14 0.68 23.19
N GLU A 451 -2.76 -0.37 23.93
CA GLU A 451 -1.52 -0.40 24.72
C GLU A 451 -0.28 -0.50 23.83
N GLN A 452 -0.31 -1.29 22.74
CA GLN A 452 0.78 -1.30 21.76
C GLN A 452 0.97 0.07 21.10
N VAL A 453 -0.12 0.77 20.77
CA VAL A 453 -0.05 2.13 20.21
C VAL A 453 0.57 3.10 21.23
N LYS A 454 0.14 3.06 22.50
CA LYS A 454 0.74 3.89 23.57
C LYS A 454 2.24 3.63 23.74
N LEU A 455 2.63 2.36 23.74
CA LEU A 455 4.04 1.95 23.85
C LEU A 455 4.88 2.44 22.67
N ALA A 456 4.34 2.35 21.46
CA ALA A 456 5.03 2.82 20.27
C ALA A 456 5.29 4.33 20.34
N ILE A 457 4.26 5.14 20.62
CA ILE A 457 4.34 6.60 20.50
C ILE A 457 4.98 7.31 21.70
N TYR A 458 5.18 6.63 22.84
CA TYR A 458 5.60 7.27 24.10
C TYR A 458 6.86 8.15 23.95
N ASN A 459 7.89 7.62 23.29
CA ASN A 459 9.17 8.31 23.09
C ASN A 459 9.03 9.58 22.24
N ALA A 460 8.34 9.48 21.10
CA ALA A 460 8.09 10.62 20.22
C ALA A 460 7.21 11.67 20.91
N PHE A 461 6.16 11.24 21.63
CA PHE A 461 5.30 12.13 22.42
C PHE A 461 6.10 12.89 23.48
N ALA A 462 6.90 12.19 24.30
CA ALA A 462 7.70 12.81 25.36
C ALA A 462 8.72 13.80 24.77
N SER A 463 9.42 13.39 23.70
CA SER A 463 10.38 14.23 22.97
C SER A 463 9.76 15.52 22.47
N TYR A 464 8.56 15.43 21.89
CA TYR A 464 7.80 16.59 21.41
C TYR A 464 7.48 17.55 22.56
N GLN A 465 6.88 17.05 23.64
CA GLN A 465 6.43 17.88 24.76
C GLN A 465 7.60 18.59 25.46
N ILE A 466 8.72 17.88 25.66
CA ILE A 466 9.95 18.46 26.22
C ILE A 466 10.47 19.56 25.31
N SER A 467 10.65 19.26 24.02
CA SER A 467 11.25 20.19 23.06
C SER A 467 10.37 21.41 22.79
N ALA A 468 9.06 21.22 22.71
CA ALA A 468 8.10 22.32 22.60
C ALA A 468 8.16 23.25 23.82
N LYS A 469 8.37 22.71 25.03
CA LYS A 469 8.53 23.52 26.24
C LYS A 469 9.87 24.27 26.27
N LEU A 470 10.96 23.62 25.84
CA LEU A 470 12.28 24.23 25.70
C LEU A 470 12.26 25.41 24.70
N LEU A 471 11.61 25.22 23.55
CA LEU A 471 11.47 26.26 22.53
C LEU A 471 10.68 27.46 23.04
N LYS A 472 9.60 27.23 23.81
CA LYS A 472 8.84 28.31 24.47
C LYS A 472 9.70 29.09 25.47
N SER A 473 10.56 28.40 26.23
CA SER A 473 11.47 29.06 27.19
C SER A 473 12.52 29.93 26.51
N LEU A 474 13.05 29.52 25.35
CA LEU A 474 13.98 30.34 24.55
C LEU A 474 13.35 31.66 24.10
N GLN A 475 12.07 31.65 23.75
CA GLN A 475 11.38 32.86 23.33
C GLN A 475 11.27 33.88 24.45
N GLY A 476 10.93 33.44 25.65
CA GLY A 476 10.89 34.31 26.84
C GLY A 476 12.22 35.02 27.11
N LEU A 477 13.35 34.40 26.74
CA LEU A 477 14.70 34.95 26.88
C LEU A 477 15.12 35.89 25.73
N ILE A 478 14.50 35.76 24.54
CA ILE A 478 14.81 36.60 23.36
C ILE A 478 13.90 37.84 23.31
N SER A 479 12.70 37.76 23.89
CA SER A 479 11.74 38.88 23.99
C SER A 479 11.96 39.77 25.23
N SER A 480 12.89 39.41 26.12
CA SER A 480 13.33 40.17 27.30
C SER A 480 14.65 40.88 27.01
#